data_AF-A0A9D7IEY0-F1
#
_entry.id   AF-A0A9D7IEY0-F1
#
_cell.length_a   1.000
_cell.length_b   1.000
_cell.length_c   1.000
_cell.angle_alpha   90.00
_cell.angle_beta   90.00
_cell.angle_gamma   90.00
#
_symmetry.space_group_name_H-M   'P 1'
#
loop_
_entity.id
_entity.type
_entity.pdbx_description
1 polymer ?
#
loop_
_entity_poly.entity_id
_entity_poly.type
_entity_poly.pdbx_seq_one_letter_code
_entity_poly.pdbx_strand_id
1 'polypeptide(L)' 'MVETEVYFHWNLKFQEPDESKFVDNAISANAQFIVSNDSHFKVLREIEFPPVDVIDAEEFLKVIKRLG' A
#
# COMPACT_ATOMS: atom_id res chain seq x y z
N MET A 1 -18.59 -5.64 7.76
CA MET A 1 -17.38 -5.77 6.93
C MET A 1 -17.57 -4.79 5.78
N VAL A 2 -16.66 -3.84 5.60
CA VAL A 2 -16.74 -2.89 4.47
C VAL A 2 -16.01 -3.55 3.31
N GLU A 3 -16.73 -3.90 2.26
CA GLU A 3 -16.15 -4.37 1.00
C GLU A 3 -15.79 -3.15 0.17
N THR A 4 -14.50 -2.92 -0.04
CA THR A 4 -13.99 -1.91 -0.98
C THR A 4 -13.89 -2.56 -2.36
N GLU A 5 -14.72 -2.12 -3.31
CA GLU A 5 -14.62 -2.51 -4.72
C GLU A 5 -13.44 -1.78 -5.38
N VAL A 6 -12.53 -2.55 -5.96
CA VAL A 6 -11.39 -2.04 -6.74
C VAL A 6 -11.82 -1.93 -8.20
N TYR A 7 -11.90 -0.72 -8.74
CA TYR A 7 -12.40 -0.46 -10.10
C TYR A 7 -11.32 -0.51 -11.20
N PHE A 8 -10.03 -0.53 -10.83
CA PHE A 8 -8.91 -0.63 -11.77
C PHE A 8 -7.78 -1.49 -11.20
N HIS A 9 -7.36 -2.49 -11.96
CA HIS A 9 -6.29 -3.41 -11.58
C HIS A 9 -4.99 -3.03 -12.27
N TRP A 10 -3.96 -2.72 -11.49
CA TRP A 10 -2.65 -2.36 -12.03
C TRP A 10 -1.88 -3.56 -12.56
N ASN A 11 -2.32 -4.80 -12.27
CA ASN A 11 -1.66 -6.05 -12.65
C ASN A 11 -0.17 -6.09 -12.29
N LEU A 12 0.22 -5.39 -11.22
CA LEU A 12 1.54 -5.51 -10.64
C LEU A 12 1.70 -6.96 -10.19
N LYS A 13 2.81 -7.60 -10.57
CA LYS A 13 3.07 -9.01 -10.27
C LYS A 13 3.34 -9.19 -8.77
N PHE A 14 2.28 -9.28 -7.98
CA PHE A 14 2.33 -9.75 -6.61
C PHE A 14 2.33 -11.28 -6.60
N GLN A 15 2.90 -11.85 -5.54
CA GLN A 15 2.93 -13.31 -5.40
C GLN A 15 1.54 -13.86 -5.10
N GLU A 16 0.69 -13.08 -4.43
CA GLU A 16 -0.67 -13.49 -4.08
C GLU A 16 -1.75 -12.53 -4.62
N PRO A 17 -2.84 -13.06 -5.19
CA PRO A 17 -3.91 -12.24 -5.78
C PRO A 17 -4.62 -11.33 -4.78
N ASP A 18 -4.66 -11.68 -3.49
CA ASP A 18 -5.31 -10.85 -2.47
C ASP A 18 -4.51 -9.59 -2.10
N GLU A 19 -3.19 -9.56 -2.31
CA GLU A 19 -2.34 -8.40 -1.96
C GLU A 19 -2.53 -7.23 -2.93
N SER A 20 -2.83 -7.58 -4.19
CA SER A 20 -3.07 -6.61 -5.26
C SER A 20 -4.20 -5.63 -4.92
N LYS A 21 -5.23 -6.07 -4.19
CA LYS A 21 -6.38 -5.23 -3.83
C LYS A 21 -5.98 -4.03 -2.95
N PHE A 22 -5.02 -4.22 -2.04
CA PHE A 22 -4.57 -3.16 -1.13
C PHE A 22 -3.76 -2.11 -1.88
N VAL A 23 -2.97 -2.55 -2.86
CA VAL A 23 -2.14 -1.69 -3.70
C VAL A 23 -3.00 -0.92 -4.68
N ASP A 24 -3.91 -1.60 -5.37
CA ASP A 24 -4.85 -0.96 -6.28
C ASP A 24 -5.71 0.08 -5.55
N ASN A 25 -6.15 -0.21 -4.33
CA ASN A 25 -6.88 0.75 -3.50
C ASN A 25 -6.01 1.93 -3.05
N ALA A 26 -4.77 1.69 -2.63
CA ALA A 26 -3.84 2.76 -2.25
C ALA A 26 -3.60 3.72 -3.42
N ILE A 27 -3.39 3.20 -4.63
CA ILE A 27 -3.18 4.01 -5.82
C ILE A 27 -4.48 4.75 -6.19
N SER A 28 -5.63 4.07 -6.19
CA SER A 28 -6.93 4.66 -6.55
C SER A 28 -7.36 5.76 -5.57
N ALA A 29 -7.05 5.60 -4.28
CA ALA A 29 -7.31 6.60 -3.25
C ALA A 29 -6.26 7.74 -3.23
N ASN A 30 -5.23 7.67 -4.06
CA ASN A 30 -4.05 8.54 -4.00
C ASN A 30 -3.47 8.61 -2.57
N ALA A 31 -3.41 7.44 -1.92
CA ALA A 31 -2.90 7.30 -0.56
C ALA A 31 -1.41 7.63 -0.53
N GLN A 32 -0.98 8.23 0.58
CA GLN A 32 0.41 8.65 0.74
C GLN A 32 1.35 7.45 0.98
N PHE A 33 0.86 6.42 1.67
CA PHE A 33 1.58 5.18 1.95
C PHE A 33 0.61 4.08 2.40
N ILE A 34 1.03 2.82 2.25
CA ILE A 34 0.44 1.65 2.90
C ILE A 34 1.15 1.44 4.23
N VAL A 35 0.40 1.28 5.32
CA VAL A 35 0.97 0.91 6.63
C VAL A 35 0.87 -0.60 6.78
N SER A 36 1.99 -1.31 6.75
CA SER A 36 2.04 -2.75 6.95
C SER A 36 3.39 -3.20 7.48
N ASN A 37 3.39 -4.18 8.39
CA ASN A 37 4.59 -4.87 8.85
C ASN A 37 4.87 -6.14 8.04
N ASP A 38 4.03 -6.45 7.05
CA ASP A 38 4.19 -7.63 6.21
C ASP A 38 5.31 -7.42 5.18
N SER A 39 6.25 -8.36 5.13
CA SER A 39 7.36 -8.35 4.18
C SER A 39 6.93 -8.51 2.72
N HIS A 40 5.74 -9.03 2.42
CA HIS A 40 5.29 -9.22 1.05
C HIS A 40 5.16 -7.89 0.30
N PHE A 41 4.82 -6.80 1.00
CA PHE A 41 4.75 -5.46 0.41
C PHE A 41 6.12 -4.83 0.14
N LYS A 42 7.24 -5.44 0.56
CA LYS A 42 8.59 -4.90 0.30
C LYS A 42 8.90 -4.81 -1.20
N VAL A 43 8.29 -5.68 -2.02
CA VAL A 43 8.43 -5.65 -3.49
C VAL A 43 7.97 -4.31 -4.08
N LEU A 44 7.05 -3.60 -3.42
CA LEU A 44 6.59 -2.27 -3.86
C LEU A 44 7.71 -1.23 -3.87
N ARG A 45 8.73 -1.39 -3.02
CA ARG A 45 9.90 -0.48 -3.00
C ARG A 45 10.77 -0.60 -4.25
N GLU A 46 10.64 -1.69 -5.01
CA GLU A 46 11.36 -1.91 -6.27
C GLU A 46 10.56 -1.42 -7.49
N ILE A 47 9.30 -1.06 -7.31
CA ILE A 47 8.43 -0.59 -8.39
C ILE A 47 8.57 0.92 -8.53
N GLU A 48 9.18 1.36 -9.62
CA GLU A 48 9.34 2.80 -9.91
C GLU A 48 8.02 3.48 -10.27
N PHE A 49 7.07 2.75 -10.86
CA PHE A 49 5.76 3.28 -11.23
C PHE A 49 4.67 2.20 -11.30
N PRO A 50 3.47 2.46 -10.75
CA PRO A 50 3.12 3.62 -9.91
C PRO A 50 3.83 3.56 -8.55
N PRO A 51 4.32 4.69 -8.01
CA PRO A 51 5.04 4.70 -6.74
C PRO A 51 4.05 4.43 -5.59
N VAL A 52 4.36 3.42 -4.78
CA VAL A 52 3.57 3.08 -3.59
C VAL A 52 4.53 2.89 -2.42
N ASP A 53 4.55 3.87 -1.51
CA ASP A 53 5.36 3.79 -0.32
C ASP A 53 4.74 2.86 0.72
N VAL A 54 5.58 2.06 1.37
CA VAL A 54 5.17 1.15 2.44
C VAL A 54 6.00 1.42 3.67
N ILE A 55 5.31 1.81 4.74
CA ILE A 55 5.88 2.08 6.05
C ILE A 55 5.35 1.09 7.08
N ASP A 56 6.11 0.85 8.15
CA ASP A 56 5.64 0.03 9.26
C ASP A 56 4.83 0.86 10.28
N ALA A 57 4.23 0.15 11.25
CA ALA A 57 3.44 0.80 12.30
C ALA A 57 4.28 1.77 13.16
N GLU A 58 5.56 1.51 13.38
CA GLU A 58 6.43 2.39 14.18
C GLU A 58 6.74 3.69 13.42
N GLU A 59 7.02 3.59 12.13
CA GLU A 59 7.18 4.74 11.23
C GLU A 59 5.89 5.56 11.17
N PHE A 60 4.74 4.91 11.06
CA PHE A 60 3.46 5.59 11.06
C PHE A 60 3.21 6.38 12.35
N LEU A 61 3.57 5.82 13.51
CA LEU A 61 3.49 6.54 14.79
C LEU A 61 4.40 7.79 14.80
N LYS A 62 5.58 7.74 14.17
CA LYS A 62 6.45 8.93 14.03
C LYS A 62 5.80 9.98 13.13
N VAL A 63 5.16 9.56 12.03
CA VAL A 63 4.41 10.47 11.13
C VAL A 63 3.30 11.17 11.89
N ILE A 64 2.47 10.44 12.63
CA ILE A 64 1.38 11.03 13.43
C ILE A 64 1.93 12.02 14.47
N LYS A 65 3.01 11.66 15.17
CA LYS A 65 3.64 12.55 16.16
C LYS A 65 4.20 13.84 15.56
N ARG A 66 4.55 13.84 14.26
CA ARG A 66 5.04 15.04 13.55
C ARG A 66 3.88 15.91 13.03
N LEU A 67 2.69 15.35 12.91
CA LEU A 67 1.49 16.04 12.43
C LEU A 67 0.70 16.73 13.56
N GLY A 68 0.94 16.35 14.82
CA GLY A 68 0.46 17.04 16.01
C GLY A 68 1.47 18.01 16.58
#